data_AF-A0A7R9V1B5-F1
#
_entry.id   AF-A0A7R9V1B5-F1
#
_cell.length_a   1.000
_cell.length_b   1.000
_cell.length_c   1.000
_cell.angle_alpha   90.00
_cell.angle_beta   90.00
_cell.angle_gamma   90.00
#
_symmetry.space_group_name_H-M   'P 1'
#
loop_
_entity.id
_entity.type
_entity.pdbx_description
1 polymer ?
#
loop_
_entity_poly.entity_id
_entity_poly.type
_entity_poly.pdbx_seq_one_letter_code
_entity_poly.pdbx_strand_id
1 'polypeptide(L)'
;MPLLRRQPHVLCPQPLGLKSGEDVFVVRATGEVFRSYELYLKQINAYRTKQWQCRYTGRTGLTYEEAVEEEQRALELLKKFPLELEGPCLQVVHHSLLRLDELVNTLYEKYGKAAGG
;
A
#
# COMPACT_ATOMS: atom_id res chain seq x y z
N MET A 1 -2.00 3.13 -1.92
CA MET A 1 -1.14 3.57 -3.01
C MET A 1 0.28 3.21 -2.62
N PRO A 2 0.89 2.27 -3.36
CA PRO A 2 2.27 1.86 -3.16
C PRO A 2 3.23 3.03 -3.15
N LEU A 3 4.32 2.86 -2.41
CA LEU A 3 5.38 3.85 -2.31
C LEU A 3 6.41 3.62 -3.42
N LEU A 4 6.81 4.70 -4.08
CA LEU A 4 7.95 4.74 -4.99
C LEU A 4 9.04 5.58 -4.32
N ARG A 5 10.22 4.99 -4.09
CA ARG A 5 11.31 5.66 -3.35
C ARG A 5 10.84 6.26 -2.00
N ARG A 6 10.02 5.51 -1.27
CA ARG A 6 9.42 5.88 0.04
C ARG A 6 8.44 7.06 -0.01
N GLN A 7 8.02 7.50 -1.20
CA GLN A 7 7.01 8.54 -1.39
C GLN A 7 5.72 7.93 -1.94
N PRO A 8 4.54 8.35 -1.48
CA PRO A 8 3.28 7.94 -2.08
C PRO A 8 3.26 8.29 -3.57
N HIS A 9 2.98 7.29 -4.41
CA HIS A 9 2.88 7.54 -5.84
C HIS A 9 1.57 8.26 -6.19
N VAL A 10 1.70 9.32 -6.97
CA VAL A 10 0.59 10.12 -7.48
C VAL A 10 0.36 9.74 -8.93
N LEU A 11 -0.89 9.39 -9.25
CA LEU A 11 -1.28 9.05 -10.62
C LEU A 11 -1.16 10.27 -11.54
N CYS A 12 -0.81 10.05 -12.80
CA CYS A 12 -0.84 11.08 -13.81
C CYS A 12 -2.27 11.65 -13.95
N PRO A 13 -2.40 12.98 -14.10
CA PRO A 13 -3.70 13.59 -14.33
C PRO A 13 -4.30 13.09 -15.64
N GLN A 14 -5.62 12.94 -15.66
CA GLN A 14 -6.36 12.54 -16.86
C GLN A 14 -6.15 13.58 -17.99
N PRO A 15 -5.96 13.14 -19.25
CA PRO A 15 -5.83 14.05 -20.38
C PRO A 15 -7.07 14.94 -20.52
N LEU A 16 -6.87 16.25 -20.65
CA LEU A 16 -7.96 17.19 -20.90
C LEU A 16 -8.53 17.03 -22.31
N GLY A 17 -9.83 17.20 -22.44
CA GLY A 17 -10.54 17.28 -23.72
C GLY A 17 -10.50 15.99 -24.54
N LEU A 18 -10.67 14.82 -23.90
CA LEU A 18 -10.84 13.55 -24.60
C LEU A 18 -12.11 13.60 -25.47
N LYS A 19 -11.98 13.27 -26.75
CA LYS A 19 -13.11 13.22 -27.67
C LYS A 19 -13.79 11.86 -27.61
N SER A 20 -15.10 11.82 -27.84
CA SER A 20 -15.82 10.55 -27.99
C SER A 20 -15.28 9.78 -29.21
N GLY A 21 -14.91 8.51 -29.01
CA GLY A 21 -14.33 7.67 -30.06
C GLY A 21 -12.84 7.89 -30.33
N GLU A 22 -12.14 8.65 -29.47
CA GLU A 22 -10.68 8.80 -29.55
C GLU A 22 -9.98 7.53 -29.04
N ASP A 23 -9.07 6.97 -29.84
CA ASP A 23 -8.22 5.85 -29.44
C ASP A 23 -7.16 6.31 -28.42
N VAL A 24 -7.11 5.63 -27.29
CA VAL A 24 -6.20 5.95 -26.18
C VAL A 24 -5.62 4.69 -25.56
N PHE A 25 -4.47 4.84 -24.89
CA PHE A 25 -3.83 3.77 -24.14
C PHE A 25 -4.19 3.89 -22.67
N VAL A 26 -4.62 2.79 -22.04
CA VAL A 26 -5.07 2.79 -20.65
C VAL A 26 -4.24 1.80 -19.83
N VAL A 27 -3.67 2.27 -18.72
CA VAL A 27 -3.05 1.40 -17.73
C VAL A 27 -4.15 0.69 -16.94
N ARG A 28 -4.29 -0.62 -17.12
CA ARG A 28 -5.39 -1.41 -16.52
C ARG A 28 -5.44 -1.31 -14.99
N ALA A 29 -4.29 -1.33 -14.33
CA ALA A 29 -4.21 -1.34 -12.87
C ALA A 29 -4.58 0.00 -12.20
N THR A 30 -4.40 1.13 -12.90
CA THR A 30 -4.57 2.48 -12.33
C THR A 30 -5.65 3.30 -13.02
N GLY A 31 -6.10 2.90 -14.20
CA GLY A 31 -7.02 3.66 -15.04
C GLY A 31 -6.40 4.92 -15.66
N GLU A 32 -5.07 5.10 -15.58
CA GLU A 32 -4.40 6.22 -16.23
C GLU A 32 -4.50 6.12 -17.75
N VAL A 33 -4.82 7.24 -18.38
CA VAL A 33 -5.07 7.33 -19.83
C VAL A 33 -3.95 8.16 -20.48
N PHE A 34 -3.43 7.66 -21.60
CA PHE A 34 -2.36 8.29 -22.36
C PHE A 34 -2.71 8.33 -23.84
N ARG A 35 -2.44 9.47 -24.49
CA ARG A 35 -2.52 9.62 -25.96
C ARG A 35 -1.24 9.13 -26.66
N SER A 36 -0.10 9.34 -26.02
CA SER A 36 1.20 8.90 -26.53
C SER A 36 1.49 7.47 -26.10
N TYR A 37 1.73 6.61 -27.08
CA TYR A 37 2.16 5.23 -26.85
C TYR A 37 3.49 5.16 -26.09
N GLU A 38 4.42 6.07 -26.36
CA GLU A 38 5.72 6.11 -25.67
C GLU A 38 5.57 6.44 -24.17
N LEU A 39 4.71 7.41 -23.84
CA LEU A 39 4.41 7.74 -22.44
C LEU A 39 3.73 6.58 -21.73
N TYR A 40 2.78 5.92 -22.40
CA TYR A 40 2.13 4.71 -21.89
C TYR A 40 3.15 3.59 -21.62
N LEU A 41 4.04 3.31 -22.56
CA LEU A 41 5.07 2.28 -22.39
C LEU A 41 6.02 2.59 -21.24
N LYS A 42 6.43 3.86 -21.10
CA LYS A 42 7.26 4.31 -19.98
C LYS A 42 6.54 4.07 -18.65
N GLN A 43 5.25 4.39 -18.56
CA GLN A 43 4.45 4.20 -17.36
C GLN A 43 4.27 2.72 -17.01
N ILE A 44 3.90 1.90 -18.00
CA ILE A 44 3.76 0.45 -17.82
C ILE A 44 5.08 -0.19 -17.37
N ASN A 45 6.20 0.21 -17.95
CA ASN A 45 7.51 -0.32 -17.56
C ASN A 45 7.86 0.05 -16.12
N ALA A 46 7.55 1.28 -15.69
CA ALA A 46 7.74 1.71 -14.32
C ALA A 46 6.92 0.87 -13.32
N TYR A 47 5.68 0.52 -13.67
CA TYR A 47 4.81 -0.34 -12.85
C TYR A 47 5.25 -1.81 -12.80
N ARG A 48 5.80 -2.34 -13.90
CA ARG A 48 6.32 -3.71 -13.97
C ARG A 48 7.71 -3.89 -13.35
N THR A 49 8.43 -2.80 -13.13
CA THR A 49 9.75 -2.84 -12.48
C THR A 49 9.62 -3.08 -10.98
N LYS A 50 10.46 -3.94 -10.41
CA LYS A 50 10.50 -4.27 -8.98
C LYS A 50 11.14 -3.18 -8.11
N GLN A 51 10.53 -2.00 -8.08
CA GLN A 51 11.01 -0.81 -7.37
C GLN A 51 10.01 -0.28 -6.34
N TRP A 52 8.86 -0.94 -6.19
CA TRP A 52 7.77 -0.51 -5.35
C TRP A 52 7.88 -1.06 -3.94
N GLN A 53 7.27 -0.34 -3.01
CA GLN A 53 7.19 -0.71 -1.59
C GLN A 53 5.74 -0.66 -1.11
N CYS A 54 5.31 -1.69 -0.38
CA CYS A 54 4.02 -1.72 0.29
C CYS A 54 4.01 -0.70 1.43
N ARG A 55 2.99 0.17 1.48
CA ARG A 55 2.92 1.23 2.50
C ARG A 55 2.66 0.74 3.93
N TYR A 56 2.04 -0.44 4.08
CA TYR A 56 1.62 -0.97 5.39
C TYR A 56 2.67 -1.90 5.98
N THR A 57 3.24 -2.81 5.17
CA THR A 57 4.23 -3.80 5.63
C THR A 57 5.67 -3.30 5.49
N GLY A 58 5.90 -2.27 4.66
CA GLY A 58 7.24 -1.77 4.35
C GLY A 58 8.05 -2.69 3.42
N ARG A 59 7.48 -3.81 2.93
CA ARG A 59 8.16 -4.72 2.01
C ARG A 59 8.51 -4.02 0.71
N THR A 60 9.76 -4.13 0.28
CA THR A 60 10.33 -3.49 -0.92
C THR A 60 10.56 -4.50 -2.05
N GLY A 61 10.89 -3.99 -3.25
CA GLY A 61 11.26 -4.83 -4.39
C GLY A 61 10.07 -5.49 -5.07
N LEU A 62 8.90 -4.87 -4.94
CA LEU A 62 7.65 -5.32 -5.52
C LEU A 62 7.42 -4.61 -6.87
N THR A 63 6.66 -5.22 -7.75
CA THR A 63 5.96 -4.51 -8.83
C THR A 63 4.80 -3.70 -8.23
N TYR A 64 4.23 -2.79 -9.01
CA TYR A 64 3.09 -1.99 -8.54
C TYR A 64 1.91 -2.88 -8.14
N GLU A 65 1.54 -3.86 -8.97
CA GLU A 65 0.42 -4.76 -8.72
C GLU A 65 0.66 -5.63 -7.48
N GLU A 66 1.86 -6.21 -7.34
CA GLU A 66 2.24 -6.96 -6.14
C GLU A 66 2.13 -6.11 -4.86
N ALA A 67 2.55 -4.84 -4.92
CA ALA A 67 2.43 -3.93 -3.80
C ALA A 67 0.97 -3.59 -3.47
N VAL A 68 0.11 -3.39 -4.47
CA VAL A 68 -1.34 -3.17 -4.26
C VAL A 68 -2.00 -4.39 -3.63
N GLU A 69 -1.70 -5.60 -4.12
CA GLU A 69 -2.26 -6.83 -3.55
C GLU A 69 -1.82 -7.04 -2.09
N GLU A 70 -0.57 -6.73 -1.78
CA GLU A 70 -0.06 -6.79 -0.41
C GLU A 70 -0.70 -5.72 0.49
N GLU A 71 -0.93 -4.52 -0.04
CA GLU A 71 -1.67 -3.48 0.66
C GLU A 71 -3.09 -3.93 1.01
N GLN A 72 -3.80 -4.53 0.05
CA GLN A 72 -5.14 -5.06 0.27
C GLN A 72 -5.14 -6.16 1.33
N ARG A 73 -4.19 -7.10 1.26
CA ARG A 73 -4.06 -8.18 2.25
C ARG A 73 -3.80 -7.64 3.66
N ALA A 74 -2.96 -6.62 3.78
CA ALA A 74 -2.68 -5.98 5.06
C ALA A 74 -3.93 -5.29 5.63
N LEU A 75 -4.73 -4.63 4.79
CA LEU A 75 -6.00 -4.03 5.20
C LEU A 75 -7.03 -5.07 5.62
N GLU A 76 -7.16 -6.18 4.89
CA GLU A 76 -8.06 -7.28 5.28
C GLU A 76 -7.65 -7.93 6.60
N LEU A 77 -6.34 -8.01 6.89
CA LEU A 77 -5.86 -8.46 8.19
C LEU A 77 -6.21 -7.44 9.29
N LEU A 78 -6.01 -6.15 9.03
CA LEU A 78 -6.31 -5.09 9.98
C LEU A 78 -7.81 -5.04 10.34
N LYS A 79 -8.71 -5.33 9.40
CA LYS A 79 -10.16 -5.43 9.68
C LYS A 79 -10.51 -6.51 10.72
N LYS A 80 -9.65 -7.51 10.89
CA LYS A 80 -9.83 -8.58 11.89
C LYS A 80 -9.25 -8.22 13.25
N PHE A 81 -8.60 -7.06 13.38
CA PHE A 81 -8.05 -6.60 14.64
C PHE A 81 -9.19 -6.24 15.62
N PRO A 82 -9.19 -6.76 16.85
CA PRO A 82 -10.23 -6.43 17.83
C PRO A 82 -10.20 -4.95 18.22
N LEU A 83 -11.30 -4.23 18.00
CA LEU A 83 -11.39 -2.79 18.29
C LEU A 83 -11.24 -2.50 19.80
N GLU A 84 -11.63 -3.45 20.65
CA GLU A 84 -11.49 -3.36 22.11
C GLU A 84 -10.03 -3.30 22.54
N LEU A 85 -9.11 -3.84 21.74
CA LEU A 85 -7.67 -3.81 21.99
C LEU A 85 -6.99 -2.56 21.42
N GLU A 86 -7.66 -1.77 20.59
CA GLU A 86 -7.04 -0.58 19.98
C GLU A 86 -6.58 0.43 21.03
N GLY A 87 -7.48 0.85 21.93
CA GLY A 87 -7.13 1.76 23.03
C GLY A 87 -6.03 1.22 23.96
N PRO A 88 -6.17 0.01 24.52
CA PRO A 88 -5.15 -0.61 25.37
C PRO A 88 -3.80 -0.83 24.69
N CYS A 89 -3.76 -1.12 23.39
CA CYS A 89 -2.51 -1.20 22.62
C CYS A 89 -1.90 0.19 22.44
N LEU A 90 -2.70 1.19 22.08
CA LEU A 90 -2.24 2.58 21.91
C LEU A 90 -1.63 3.14 23.20
N GLN A 91 -2.19 2.82 24.37
CA GLN A 91 -1.62 3.23 25.67
C GLN A 91 -0.21 2.67 25.91
N VAL A 92 0.06 1.44 25.46
CA VAL A 92 1.39 0.83 25.58
C VAL A 92 2.36 1.43 24.56
N VAL A 93 1.87 1.75 23.36
CA VAL A 93 2.68 2.34 22.28
C VAL A 93 3.02 3.81 22.59
N HIS A 94 2.09 4.55 23.18
CA HIS A 94 2.22 5.97 23.42
C HIS A 94 3.41 6.30 24.32
N HIS A 95 4.33 7.14 23.83
CA HIS A 95 5.59 7.52 24.50
C HIS A 95 6.55 6.37 24.83
N SER A 96 6.32 5.17 24.28
CA SER A 96 7.27 4.08 24.43
C SER A 96 8.60 4.42 23.75
N LEU A 97 9.69 4.17 24.47
CA LEU A 97 11.05 4.27 23.96
C LEU A 97 11.59 2.91 23.47
N LEU A 98 10.76 1.85 23.56
CA LEU A 98 11.11 0.53 23.06
C LEU A 98 11.24 0.55 21.54
N ARG A 99 12.06 -0.36 21.04
CA ARG A 99 12.09 -0.60 19.60
C ARG A 99 10.77 -1.22 19.15
N LEU A 100 10.45 -1.05 17.86
CA LEU A 100 9.19 -1.56 17.29
C LEU A 100 9.02 -3.08 17.52
N ASP A 101 10.09 -3.86 17.37
CA ASP A 101 10.09 -5.31 17.58
C ASP A 101 9.82 -5.69 19.04
N GLU A 102 10.44 -5.00 19.99
CA GLU A 102 10.20 -5.20 21.43
C GLU A 102 8.77 -4.81 21.82
N LEU A 103 8.25 -3.72 21.24
CA LEU A 103 6.90 -3.23 21.48
C LEU A 103 5.84 -4.23 20.99
N VAL A 104 6.05 -4.80 19.80
CA VAL A 104 5.18 -5.85 19.24
C VAL A 104 5.18 -7.08 20.14
N ASN A 105 6.35 -7.53 20.59
CA ASN A 105 6.44 -8.66 21.52
C ASN A 105 5.71 -8.39 22.83
N THR A 106 5.90 -7.19 23.41
CA THR A 106 5.22 -6.76 24.65
C THR A 106 3.70 -6.80 24.50
N LEU A 107 3.17 -6.30 23.38
CA LEU A 107 1.73 -6.31 23.09
C LEU A 107 1.22 -7.74 22.90
N TYR A 108 1.98 -8.59 22.21
CA TYR A 108 1.60 -9.99 21.99
C TYR A 108 1.59 -10.80 23.28
N GLU A 109 2.56 -10.61 24.16
CA GLU A 109 2.58 -11.28 25.48
C GLU A 109 1.40 -10.84 26.35
N LYS A 110 1.04 -9.55 26.31
CA LYS A 110 -0.01 -8.97 27.13
C LYS A 110 -1.42 -9.31 26.62
N TYR A 111 -1.64 -9.29 25.31
CA TYR A 111 -2.98 -9.39 24.71
C TYR A 111 -3.15 -10.59 23.75
N GLY A 112 -2.06 -11.11 23.19
CA GLY A 112 -2.09 -12.19 22.18
C GLY A 112 -2.53 -13.55 22.71
N LYS A 113 -2.52 -13.77 24.04
CA LYS A 113 -2.98 -15.02 24.67
C LYS A 113 -4.48 -15.05 25.00
N ALA A 114 -5.19 -13.92 24.89
CA ALA A 114 -6.60 -13.82 25.30
C ALA A 114 -7.61 -14.18 24.17
N ALA A 115 -7.15 -14.37 22.94
CA ALA A 115 -8.01 -14.57 21.75
C ALA A 115 -8.06 -16.02 21.23
N GLY A 116 -7.61 -17.00 22.03
CA GLY A 116 -7.53 -18.42 21.66
C GLY A 116 -8.33 -19.36 22.56
N GLY A 117 -9.50 -18.92 23.04
CA GLY A 117 -10.48 -19.75 23.75
C GLY A 117 -11.65 -20.12 22.85
#